data_AF-A0A0J7KP34-F1
#
_entry.id   AF-A0A0J7KP34-F1
#
_cell.length_a   1.000
_cell.length_b   1.000
_cell.length_c   1.000
_cell.angle_alpha   90.00
_cell.angle_beta   90.00
_cell.angle_gamma   90.00
#
_symmetry.space_group_name_H-M   'P 1'
#
loop_
_entity.id
_entity.type
_entity.pdbx_description
1 polymer ?
#
loop_
_entity_poly.entity_id
_entity_poly.type
_entity_poly.pdbx_seq_one_letter_code
_entity_poly.pdbx_strand_id
1 'polypeptide(L)'
;MSQYWHGHWTDDAFAPKRLQNWEVPKWYPSLPNRHCITTKFIADDNGRILDGVKKDKHSPWGTYKGTWELPKKITRSIAKELSIIPQYKKDSWELYVKKHQKLCKKMEQIKKKEKEEIMEPSKDTPKRDQTDKQSCIFVTKDED
;
A
#
# COMPACT_ATOMS: atom_id res chain seq x y z
N MET A 1 0.25 11.79 -1.49
CA MET A 1 1.04 11.90 -2.74
C MET A 1 0.62 10.78 -3.67
N SER A 2 0.50 11.06 -4.97
CA SER A 2 0.16 10.06 -5.99
C SER A 2 1.31 9.07 -6.24
N GLN A 3 0.94 7.84 -6.61
CA GLN A 3 1.86 6.79 -7.07
C GLN A 3 1.80 6.69 -8.59
N TYR A 4 2.88 6.24 -9.21
CA TYR A 4 2.94 5.90 -10.63
C TYR A 4 2.83 4.38 -10.77
N TRP A 5 1.90 3.93 -11.60
CA TRP A 5 1.67 2.52 -11.90
C TRP A 5 2.20 2.20 -13.30
N HIS A 6 2.99 1.13 -13.39
CA HIS A 6 3.60 0.67 -14.64
C HIS A 6 2.54 0.14 -15.61
N GLY A 7 2.35 0.81 -16.74
CA GLY A 7 1.56 0.35 -17.87
C GLY A 7 2.45 -0.40 -18.86
N HIS A 8 2.31 -1.73 -18.91
CA HIS A 8 3.19 -2.63 -19.66
C HIS A 8 3.55 -2.13 -21.09
N TRP A 9 2.57 -1.66 -21.85
CA TRP A 9 2.76 -1.23 -23.24
C TRP A 9 2.80 0.29 -23.42
N THR A 10 2.44 1.07 -22.39
CA THR A 10 2.33 2.53 -22.47
C THR A 10 3.50 3.26 -21.82
N ASP A 11 4.28 2.60 -20.96
CA ASP A 11 5.27 3.26 -20.13
C ASP A 11 6.37 3.96 -20.91
N ASP A 12 6.73 3.42 -22.08
CA ASP A 12 7.68 4.11 -22.95
C ASP A 12 7.13 5.48 -23.34
N ALA A 13 5.85 5.60 -23.73
CA ALA A 13 5.23 6.87 -24.11
C ALA A 13 5.16 7.89 -22.97
N PHE A 14 5.05 7.42 -21.73
CA PHE A 14 5.03 8.25 -20.53
C PHE A 14 6.42 8.47 -19.92
N ALA A 15 7.49 8.04 -20.58
CA ALA A 15 8.84 8.33 -20.14
C ALA A 15 9.07 9.85 -20.08
N PRO A 16 9.73 10.38 -19.03
CA PRO A 16 9.89 11.81 -18.82
C PRO A 16 10.52 12.52 -20.02
N LYS A 17 11.47 11.87 -20.71
CA LYS A 17 12.11 12.42 -21.91
C LYS A 17 11.15 12.62 -23.08
N ARG A 18 10.18 11.70 -23.27
CA ARG A 18 9.17 11.80 -24.34
C ARG A 18 8.12 12.86 -24.02
N LEU A 19 7.85 13.08 -22.74
CA LEU A 19 7.01 14.18 -22.24
C LEU A 19 7.73 15.53 -22.22
N GLN A 20 8.95 15.62 -22.77
CA GLN A 20 9.77 16.83 -22.77
C GLN A 20 10.10 17.35 -21.36
N ASN A 21 10.07 16.47 -20.35
CA ASN A 21 10.56 16.79 -19.02
C ASN A 21 12.08 16.71 -18.99
N TRP A 22 12.72 17.88 -18.86
CA TRP A 22 14.17 18.04 -18.78
C TRP A 22 14.70 18.14 -17.34
N GLU A 23 13.82 18.04 -16.35
CA GLU A 23 14.18 18.00 -14.94
C GLU A 23 14.61 16.58 -14.51
N VAL A 24 15.07 16.47 -13.25
CA VAL A 24 15.35 15.16 -12.66
C VAL A 24 14.02 14.47 -12.36
N PRO A 25 13.72 13.31 -12.98
CA PRO A 25 12.45 12.66 -12.79
C PRO A 25 12.30 12.17 -11.35
N LYS A 26 11.08 12.29 -10.84
CA LYS A 26 10.74 11.77 -9.52
C LYS A 26 10.91 10.26 -9.49
N TRP A 27 11.49 9.76 -8.41
CA TRP A 27 11.57 8.32 -8.16
C TRP A 27 10.22 7.75 -7.73
N TYR A 28 9.89 6.62 -8.33
CA TYR A 28 8.73 5.81 -7.99
C TYR A 28 9.17 4.39 -7.64
N PRO A 29 8.50 3.75 -6.68
CA PRO A 29 8.72 2.34 -6.40
C PRO A 29 8.37 1.46 -7.60
N SER A 30 8.98 0.28 -7.70
CA SER A 30 8.64 -0.74 -8.69
C SER A 30 7.26 -1.35 -8.42
N LEU A 31 6.73 -2.09 -9.42
CA LEU A 31 5.34 -2.56 -9.51
C LEU A 31 4.74 -3.02 -8.16
N PRO A 32 3.46 -2.69 -7.91
CA PRO A 32 2.75 -3.17 -6.72
C PRO A 32 2.70 -4.69 -6.75
N ASN A 33 2.96 -5.29 -5.60
CA ASN A 33 2.69 -6.70 -5.43
C ASN A 33 1.18 -6.94 -5.29
N ARG A 34 0.73 -8.14 -5.65
CA ARG A 34 -0.65 -8.57 -5.42
C ARG A 34 -0.99 -8.43 -3.94
N HIS A 35 -2.17 -7.87 -3.65
CA HIS A 35 -2.68 -7.80 -2.28
C HIS A 35 -3.03 -9.20 -1.78
N CYS A 36 -2.52 -9.56 -0.60
CA CYS A 36 -2.69 -10.88 -0.01
C CYS A 36 -3.69 -10.91 1.16
N ILE A 37 -4.20 -9.75 1.58
CA ILE A 37 -5.04 -9.56 2.77
C ILE A 37 -6.14 -8.55 2.44
N THR A 38 -7.31 -8.71 3.06
CA THR A 38 -8.39 -7.73 3.08
C THR A 38 -7.96 -6.42 3.77
N THR A 39 -8.41 -5.29 3.22
CA THR A 39 -8.14 -3.95 3.76
C THR A 39 -8.82 -3.74 5.11
N LYS A 40 -8.16 -2.99 6.01
CA LYS A 40 -8.71 -2.56 7.30
C LYS A 40 -8.77 -1.05 7.35
N PHE A 41 -9.71 -0.49 8.11
CA PHE A 41 -9.77 0.95 8.35
C PHE A 41 -8.60 1.39 9.23
N ILE A 42 -8.02 2.53 8.87
CA ILE A 42 -6.80 3.08 9.47
C ILE A 42 -7.07 4.48 10.06
N ALA A 43 -8.16 5.13 9.65
CA ALA A 43 -8.53 6.47 10.04
C ALA A 43 -9.97 6.51 10.54
N ASP A 44 -10.26 7.52 11.37
CA ASP A 44 -11.59 7.89 11.84
C ASP A 44 -12.41 8.57 10.73
N ASP A 45 -13.71 8.74 10.96
CA ASP A 45 -14.63 9.44 10.04
C ASP A 45 -14.21 10.91 9.77
N ASN A 46 -13.45 11.50 10.69
CA ASN A 46 -12.88 12.85 10.55
C ASN A 46 -11.57 12.88 9.74
N GLY A 47 -11.09 11.74 9.25
CA GLY A 47 -9.82 11.61 8.53
C GLY A 47 -8.57 11.63 9.42
N ARG A 48 -8.73 11.51 10.75
CA ARG A 48 -7.60 11.39 11.70
C ARG A 48 -7.11 9.95 11.74
N ILE A 49 -5.79 9.76 11.81
CA ILE A 49 -5.19 8.42 11.91
C ILE A 49 -5.35 7.89 13.33
N LEU A 50 -5.86 6.67 13.44
CA LEU A 50 -6.01 5.94 14.71
C LEU A 50 -4.66 5.81 15.45
N ASP A 51 -4.66 6.00 16.77
CA ASP A 51 -3.42 6.03 17.57
C ASP A 51 -2.64 4.70 17.56
N GLY A 52 -3.33 3.57 17.34
CA GLY A 52 -2.70 2.25 17.21
C GLY A 52 -1.98 2.01 15.87
N VAL A 53 -2.15 2.91 14.89
CA VAL A 53 -1.55 2.78 13.56
C VAL A 53 -0.15 3.38 13.56
N LYS A 54 0.81 2.64 13.01
CA LYS A 54 2.16 3.14 12.78
C LYS A 54 2.12 4.30 11.78
N LYS A 55 2.37 5.50 12.26
CA LYS A 55 2.62 6.70 11.46
C LYS A 55 4.04 6.64 10.90
N ASP A 56 4.24 7.23 9.73
CA ASP A 56 5.58 7.42 9.20
C ASP A 56 6.37 8.31 10.17
N LYS A 57 7.61 7.93 10.48
CA LYS A 57 8.49 8.72 11.36
C LYS A 57 8.96 10.00 10.70
N HIS A 58 8.83 10.10 9.38
CA HIS A 58 9.27 11.24 8.61
C HIS A 58 8.15 12.28 8.50
N SER A 59 8.56 13.54 8.46
CA SER A 59 7.67 14.67 8.23
C SER A 59 6.84 14.47 6.95
N PRO A 60 5.55 14.88 6.94
CA PRO A 60 4.73 14.85 5.73
C PRO A 60 5.29 15.73 4.60
N TRP A 61 6.10 16.74 4.95
CA TRP A 61 6.83 17.58 3.99
C TRP A 61 8.13 16.92 3.47
N GLY A 62 8.47 15.72 3.94
CA GLY A 62 9.62 14.94 3.49
C GLY A 62 10.95 15.59 3.87
N THR A 63 11.85 15.71 2.88
CA THR A 63 13.18 16.34 3.02
C THR A 63 13.18 17.69 2.31
N TYR A 64 12.17 18.49 2.60
CA TYR A 64 12.13 19.87 2.12
C TYR A 64 13.25 20.65 2.81
N LYS A 65 14.07 21.36 2.02
CA LYS A 65 15.04 22.33 2.52
C LYS A 65 14.52 23.72 2.26
N GLY A 66 14.56 24.57 3.28
CA GLY A 66 14.12 25.97 3.16
C GLY A 66 15.10 26.83 2.35
N THR A 67 14.63 27.98 1.88
CA THR A 67 15.46 28.96 1.14
C THR A 67 16.72 29.36 1.92
N TRP A 68 16.61 29.50 3.24
CA TRP A 68 17.71 29.89 4.13
C TRP A 68 18.69 28.76 4.45
N GLU A 69 18.31 27.51 4.19
CA GLU A 69 19.16 26.34 4.43
C GLU A 69 20.02 25.98 3.20
N LEU A 70 19.71 26.59 2.04
CA LEU A 70 20.47 26.40 0.81
C LEU A 70 21.70 27.31 0.76
N PRO A 71 22.80 26.85 0.15
CA PRO A 71 23.98 27.69 -0.04
C PRO A 71 23.66 28.84 -1.00
N LYS A 72 24.34 29.97 -0.82
CA LYS A 72 24.18 31.16 -1.68
C LYS A 72 24.35 30.88 -3.17
N LYS A 73 25.12 29.84 -3.54
CA LYS A 73 25.32 29.37 -4.91
C LYS A 73 25.14 27.86 -4.99
N ILE A 74 24.26 27.41 -5.87
CA ILE A 74 24.09 25.99 -6.16
C ILE A 74 25.15 25.58 -7.19
N THR A 75 26.17 24.86 -6.73
CA THR A 75 27.18 24.25 -7.61
C THR A 75 26.65 22.93 -8.18
N ARG A 76 27.34 22.37 -9.18
CA ARG A 76 26.95 21.09 -9.79
C ARG A 76 27.00 19.93 -8.80
N SER A 77 27.94 19.92 -7.84
CA SER A 77 28.00 18.90 -6.78
C SER A 77 26.79 18.99 -5.86
N ILE A 78 26.46 20.19 -5.42
CA ILE A 78 25.29 20.46 -4.56
C ILE A 78 23.99 20.11 -5.29
N ALA A 79 23.87 20.48 -6.57
CA ALA A 79 22.69 20.12 -7.37
C ALA A 79 22.52 18.60 -7.47
N LYS A 80 23.61 17.86 -7.68
CA LYS A 80 23.57 16.39 -7.66
C LYS A 80 23.08 15.88 -6.30
N GLU A 81 23.64 16.36 -5.20
CA GLU A 81 23.23 15.95 -3.85
C GLU A 81 21.76 16.24 -3.57
N LEU A 82 21.26 17.43 -3.93
CA LEU A 82 19.86 17.81 -3.75
C LEU A 82 18.92 17.00 -4.64
N SER A 83 19.38 16.58 -5.82
CA SER A 83 18.61 15.75 -6.75
C SER A 83 18.54 14.27 -6.35
N ILE A 84 19.39 13.82 -5.42
CA ILE A 84 19.39 12.43 -4.97
C ILE A 84 18.08 12.13 -4.23
N ILE A 85 17.52 10.97 -4.55
CA ILE A 85 16.34 10.44 -3.90
C ILE A 85 16.65 10.22 -2.41
N PRO A 86 15.82 10.71 -1.49
CA PRO A 86 16.05 10.50 -0.07
C PRO A 86 16.17 9.01 0.28
N GLN A 87 17.27 8.63 0.93
CA GLN A 87 17.60 7.23 1.23
C GLN A 87 16.47 6.51 1.98
N TYR A 88 15.86 7.20 2.96
CA TYR A 88 14.76 6.64 3.75
C TYR A 88 13.56 6.17 2.91
N LYS A 89 13.32 6.76 1.73
CA LYS A 89 12.23 6.31 0.85
C LYS A 89 12.53 4.94 0.26
N LYS A 90 13.79 4.71 -0.12
CA LYS A 90 14.24 3.41 -0.63
C LYS A 90 14.19 2.37 0.48
N ASP A 91 14.75 2.69 1.64
CA ASP A 91 14.78 1.79 2.80
C ASP A 91 13.36 1.42 3.25
N SER A 92 12.46 2.42 3.34
CA SER A 92 11.05 2.21 3.67
C SER A 92 10.35 1.29 2.67
N TRP A 93 10.59 1.50 1.37
CA TRP A 93 10.04 0.64 0.32
C TRP A 93 10.57 -0.79 0.41
N GLU A 94 11.87 -0.99 0.62
CA GLU A 94 12.46 -2.32 0.78
C GLU A 94 11.91 -3.05 2.00
N LEU A 95 11.74 -2.34 3.13
CA LEU A 95 11.11 -2.87 4.33
C LEU A 95 9.65 -3.25 4.07
N TYR A 96 8.91 -2.41 3.35
CA TYR A 96 7.54 -2.70 2.92
C TYR A 96 7.48 -3.96 2.06
N VAL A 97 8.33 -4.09 1.04
CA VAL A 97 8.37 -5.27 0.15
C VAL A 97 8.67 -6.55 0.95
N LYS A 98 9.68 -6.51 1.84
CA LYS A 98 10.02 -7.66 2.72
C LYS A 98 8.86 -8.05 3.63
N LYS A 99 8.20 -7.06 4.25
CA LYS A 99 7.02 -7.28 5.11
C LYS A 99 5.88 -7.90 4.31
N HIS A 100 5.60 -7.36 3.12
CA HIS A 100 4.57 -7.85 2.22
C HIS A 100 4.80 -9.30 1.80
N GLN A 101 6.03 -9.64 1.38
CA GLN A 101 6.40 -11.01 1.02
C GLN A 101 6.17 -12.00 2.18
N LYS A 102 6.59 -11.63 3.40
CA LYS A 102 6.36 -12.45 4.60
C LYS A 102 4.87 -12.66 4.88
N LEU A 103 4.06 -11.61 4.73
CA LEU A 103 2.62 -11.66 4.93
C LEU A 103 1.94 -12.57 3.89
N CYS A 104 2.30 -12.45 2.61
CA CYS A 104 1.76 -13.29 1.55
C CYS A 104 2.09 -14.77 1.78
N LYS A 105 3.33 -15.10 2.13
CA LYS A 105 3.73 -16.48 2.46
C LYS A 105 2.92 -17.05 3.63
N LYS A 106 2.70 -16.24 4.68
CA LYS A 106 1.87 -16.65 5.83
C LYS A 106 0.42 -16.93 5.42
N MET A 107 -0.17 -16.06 4.60
CA MET A 107 -1.55 -16.24 4.11
C MET A 107 -1.69 -17.45 3.20
N GLU A 108 -0.69 -17.71 2.35
CA GLU A 108 -0.68 -18.90 1.51
C GLU A 108 -0.61 -20.20 2.34
N GLN A 109 0.18 -20.20 3.41
CA GLN A 109 0.25 -21.32 4.35
C GLN A 109 -1.08 -21.56 5.06
N ILE A 110 -1.76 -20.50 5.53
CA ILE A 110 -3.07 -20.60 6.17
C ILE A 110 -4.09 -21.21 5.20
N LYS A 111 -4.15 -20.72 3.95
CA LYS A 111 -5.03 -21.27 2.92
C LYS A 111 -4.76 -22.73 2.59
N LYS A 112 -3.50 -23.19 2.68
CA LYS A 112 -3.15 -24.60 2.48
C LYS A 112 -3.68 -25.47 3.64
N LYS A 113 -3.48 -25.03 4.89
CA LYS A 113 -4.01 -25.73 6.07
C LYS A 113 -5.52 -25.83 6.09
N GLU A 114 -6.22 -24.73 5.78
CA GLU A 114 -7.69 -24.73 5.67
C GLU A 114 -8.17 -25.71 4.59
N LYS A 115 -7.45 -25.83 3.47
CA LYS A 115 -7.78 -26.80 2.42
C LYS A 115 -7.52 -28.25 2.85
N GLU A 116 -6.47 -28.50 3.62
CA GLU A 116 -6.17 -29.83 4.17
C GLU A 116 -7.20 -30.26 5.22
N GLU A 117 -7.64 -29.35 6.10
CA GLU A 117 -8.73 -29.62 7.08
C GLU A 117 -10.09 -29.86 6.40
N ILE A 118 -10.37 -29.22 5.27
CA ILE A 118 -11.62 -29.44 4.52
C ILE A 118 -11.59 -30.76 3.72
N MET A 119 -10.41 -31.33 3.44
CA MET A 119 -10.25 -32.61 2.74
C MET A 119 -10.25 -33.83 3.65
N GLU A 120 -10.29 -33.67 4.98
CA GLU A 120 -10.63 -34.75 5.92
C GLU A 120 -12.13 -34.70 6.25
N PRO A 121 -12.98 -35.54 5.63
CA PRO A 121 -14.38 -35.63 6.02
C PRO A 121 -14.46 -36.33 7.37
N SER A 122 -14.97 -35.61 8.38
CA SER A 122 -15.48 -36.24 9.60
C SER A 122 -16.52 -37.30 9.23
N LYS A 123 -16.21 -38.57 9.53
CA LYS A 123 -17.24 -39.57 9.77
C LYS A 123 -17.89 -39.18 11.09
N ASP A 124 -19.10 -38.63 11.02
CA ASP A 124 -20.21 -38.85 11.97
C ASP A 124 -21.24 -37.71 11.82
N THR A 125 -22.26 -37.95 11.01
CA THR A 125 -23.51 -37.18 11.05
C THR A 125 -24.46 -37.79 12.08
N PRO A 126 -25.06 -36.97 12.95
CA PRO A 126 -26.47 -37.11 13.27
C PRO A 126 -27.25 -35.97 12.60
N LYS A 127 -28.37 -36.34 11.97
CA LYS A 127 -29.34 -35.43 11.34
C LYS A 127 -29.73 -34.33 12.33
N ARG A 128 -29.66 -33.07 11.91
CA ARG A 128 -30.38 -31.96 12.57
C ARG A 128 -31.53 -31.54 11.68
N ASP A 129 -32.71 -31.57 12.28
CA ASP A 129 -33.98 -31.27 11.67
C ASP A 129 -34.04 -29.83 11.16
N GLN A 130 -34.74 -29.67 10.03
CA GLN A 130 -35.21 -28.40 9.51
C GLN A 130 -36.15 -27.75 10.51
N THR A 131 -35.80 -26.57 11.02
CA THR A 131 -36.73 -25.45 11.15
C THR A 131 -36.01 -24.13 11.47
N ASP A 132 -36.58 -23.07 10.92
CA ASP A 132 -36.53 -21.68 11.36
C ASP A 132 -35.51 -20.69 10.76
N LYS A 133 -36.01 -20.03 9.70
CA LYS A 133 -36.19 -18.57 9.57
C LYS A 133 -34.92 -17.71 9.48
N GLN A 134 -34.50 -17.57 8.23
CA GLN A 134 -34.30 -16.31 7.52
C GLN A 134 -34.67 -15.04 8.31
N SER A 135 -33.68 -14.28 8.78
CA SER A 135 -33.81 -12.86 9.11
C SER A 135 -32.77 -12.05 8.31
N CYS A 136 -33.15 -11.71 7.08
CA CYS A 136 -32.50 -10.64 6.33
C CYS A 136 -32.99 -9.31 6.94
N ILE A 137 -32.12 -8.60 7.65
CA ILE A 137 -32.40 -7.21 8.06
C ILE A 137 -32.14 -6.34 6.82
N PHE A 138 -33.21 -6.01 6.10
CA PHE A 138 -33.23 -4.87 5.18
C PHE A 138 -33.31 -3.60 6.03
N VAL A 139 -32.33 -2.72 5.89
CA VAL A 139 -32.44 -1.33 6.35
C VAL A 139 -33.19 -0.57 5.26
N THR A 140 -34.47 -0.30 5.48
CA THR A 140 -35.23 0.67 4.67
C THR A 140 -34.80 2.07 5.03
N LYS A 141 -34.72 2.90 3.99
CA LYS A 141 -34.28 4.29 3.99
C LYS A 141 -35.56 5.10 4.00
N ASP A 142 -35.85 5.76 5.12
CA ASP A 142 -37.00 6.66 5.22
C ASP A 142 -36.61 8.03 4.63
N GLU A 143 -37.33 8.42 3.58
CA GLU A 143 -37.44 9.80 3.10
C GLU A 143 -38.64 10.43 3.83
N ASP A 144 -38.42 11.58 4.48
CA ASP A 144 -39.37 12.69 4.67
C ASP A 144 -38.56 13.96 5.02
#